data_AF-M4WSE9-F1
#
_entry.id   AF-M4WSE9-F1
#
_cell.length_a   1.000
_cell.length_b   1.000
_cell.length_c   1.000
_cell.angle_alpha   90.00
_cell.angle_beta   90.00
_cell.angle_gamma   90.00
#
_symmetry.space_group_name_H-M   'P 1'
#
loop_
_entity.id
_entity.type
_entity.pdbx_description
1 polymer ?
#
loop_
_entity_poly.entity_id
_entity_poly.type
_entity_poly.pdbx_seq_one_letter_code
_entity_poly.pdbx_strand_id
1 'polypeptide(L)'
;MNAKRTALLLLAIALLGVLLFTRLASNALMLLMDRNNFIPAEASILTLAPYVINEGSSSYWLYAEDGSNYYHFTYEPGREYLVMSKSQHCPAFEKEDVRTWCHAQIHSAP
;
A
#
# COMPACT_ATOMS: atom_id res chain seq x y z
N MET A 1 40.13 -7.39 8.92
CA MET A 1 38.95 -6.64 9.43
C MET A 1 38.30 -7.44 10.55
N ASN A 2 37.96 -6.86 11.70
CA ASN A 2 37.40 -7.60 12.84
C ASN A 2 36.00 -8.15 12.49
N ALA A 3 35.73 -9.45 12.75
CA ALA A 3 34.44 -10.10 12.48
C ALA A 3 33.23 -9.31 12.99
N LYS A 4 33.36 -8.66 14.16
CA LYS A 4 32.31 -7.79 14.73
C LYS A 4 32.03 -6.57 13.85
N ARG A 5 33.08 -5.94 13.30
CA ARG A 5 32.94 -4.78 12.40
C ARG A 5 32.31 -5.19 11.07
N THR A 6 32.70 -6.34 10.51
CA THR A 6 32.09 -6.86 9.28
C THR A 6 30.60 -7.15 9.48
N ALA A 7 30.22 -7.77 10.60
CA ALA A 7 28.82 -8.02 10.91
C ALA A 7 27.99 -6.73 11.04
N LEU A 8 28.52 -5.71 11.72
CA LEU A 8 27.86 -4.41 11.83
C LEU A 8 27.67 -3.72 10.47
N LEU A 9 28.69 -3.77 9.62
CA LEU A 9 28.62 -3.22 8.26
C LEU A 9 27.56 -3.93 7.42
N LEU A 10 27.51 -5.26 7.47
CA LEU A 10 26.48 -6.03 6.76
C LEU A 10 25.08 -5.71 7.26
N LEU A 11 24.91 -5.57 8.58
CA LEU A 11 23.62 -5.16 9.16
C LEU A 11 23.21 -3.76 8.71
N ALA A 12 24.14 -2.79 8.74
CA ALA A 12 23.86 -1.43 8.29
C ALA A 12 23.47 -1.37 6.80
N ILE A 13 24.17 -2.13 5.95
CA ILE A 13 23.86 -2.24 4.52
C ILE A 13 22.47 -2.88 4.32
N ALA A 14 22.15 -3.94 5.08
CA ALA A 14 20.84 -4.58 5.00
C ALA A 14 19.71 -3.63 5.40
N LEU A 15 19.87 -2.91 6.52
CA LEU A 15 18.90 -1.91 6.99
C LEU A 15 18.71 -0.77 5.98
N LEU A 16 19.81 -0.26 5.43
CA LEU A 16 19.76 0.77 4.39
C LEU A 16 19.06 0.23 3.13
N GLY A 17 19.33 -1.02 2.75
CA GLY A 17 18.64 -1.68 1.65
C GLY A 17 17.13 -1.74 1.86
N VAL A 18 16.67 -2.12 3.05
CA VAL A 18 15.24 -2.11 3.38
C VAL A 18 14.65 -0.70 3.25
N LEU A 19 15.33 0.33 3.74
CA LEU A 19 14.83 1.70 3.69
C LEU A 19 14.80 2.28 2.26
N LEU A 20 15.77 1.91 1.41
CA LEU A 20 15.88 2.45 0.05
C LEU A 20 15.03 1.71 -0.98
N PHE A 21 14.81 0.40 -0.80
CA PHE A 21 14.14 -0.45 -1.79
C PHE A 21 12.72 -0.86 -1.38
N THR A 22 12.21 -0.41 -0.23
CA THR A 22 10.84 -0.67 0.21
C THR A 22 10.13 0.62 0.59
N ARG A 23 8.81 0.53 0.72
CA ARG A 23 7.93 1.62 1.16
C ARG A 23 7.68 1.62 2.66
N LEU A 24 8.48 0.87 3.43
CA LEU A 24 8.30 0.71 4.88
C LEU A 24 8.17 2.06 5.59
N ALA A 25 9.08 2.99 5.32
CA ALA A 25 9.09 4.28 6.00
C ALA A 25 7.86 5.14 5.65
N SER A 26 7.50 5.23 4.37
CA SER A 26 6.34 6.02 3.94
C SER A 26 5.03 5.43 4.45
N ASN A 27 4.89 4.10 4.39
CA ASN A 27 3.68 3.42 4.85
C ASN A 27 3.57 3.43 6.38
N ALA A 28 4.68 3.32 7.11
CA ALA A 28 4.67 3.50 8.57
C ALA A 28 4.25 4.93 8.95
N LEU A 29 4.75 5.96 8.25
CA LEU A 29 4.35 7.35 8.47
C LEU A 29 2.87 7.56 8.14
N MET A 30 2.38 7.02 7.02
CA MET A 30 0.98 7.08 6.61
C MET A 30 0.04 6.51 7.70
N LEU A 31 0.39 5.36 8.29
CA LEU A 31 -0.38 4.73 9.37
C LEU A 31 -0.38 5.56 10.67
N LEU A 32 0.68 6.33 10.92
CA LEU A 32 0.77 7.21 12.09
C LEU A 32 -0.03 8.51 11.92
N MET A 33 -0.15 9.01 10.69
CA MET A 33 -0.77 10.31 10.41
C MET A 33 -2.30 10.30 10.43
N ASP A 34 -2.94 9.20 10.03
CA ASP A 34 -4.39 9.08 10.01
C ASP A 34 -4.83 7.70 10.47
N ARG A 35 -5.76 7.63 11.42
CA ARG A 35 -6.24 6.35 11.98
C ARG A 35 -7.10 5.57 11.01
N ASN A 36 -7.58 6.20 9.95
CA ASN A 36 -8.32 5.54 8.88
C ASN A 36 -7.39 4.86 7.87
N ASN A 37 -6.08 5.16 7.90
CA ASN A 37 -5.13 4.42 7.08
C ASN A 37 -4.93 3.01 7.61
N PHE A 38 -4.85 2.07 6.68
CA PHE A 38 -4.49 0.67 6.93
C PHE A 38 -3.73 0.11 5.74
N ILE A 39 -3.14 -1.07 5.91
CA ILE A 39 -2.57 -1.87 4.82
C ILE A 39 -3.60 -2.94 4.45
N PRO A 40 -4.04 -3.05 3.18
CA PRO A 40 -4.88 -4.16 2.71
C PRO A 40 -4.29 -5.53 3.07
N ALA A 41 -5.13 -6.54 3.30
CA ALA A 41 -4.70 -7.86 3.75
C ALA A 41 -3.84 -8.60 2.71
N GLU A 42 -4.04 -8.30 1.43
CA GLU A 42 -3.28 -8.86 0.30
C GLU A 42 -1.96 -8.12 0.07
N ALA A 43 -1.83 -6.90 0.62
CA ALA A 43 -0.67 -6.04 0.43
C ALA A 43 0.33 -6.18 1.58
N SER A 44 1.49 -5.56 1.41
CA SER A 44 2.51 -5.43 2.46
C SER A 44 2.81 -3.97 2.73
N ILE A 45 3.14 -3.65 3.99
CA ILE A 45 3.71 -2.36 4.38
C ILE A 45 4.98 -2.03 3.58
N LEU A 46 5.66 -3.03 3.01
CA LEU A 46 6.87 -2.85 2.21
C LEU A 46 6.59 -2.44 0.76
N THR A 47 5.39 -2.72 0.22
CA THR A 47 5.11 -2.64 -1.22
C THR A 47 3.93 -1.75 -1.58
N LEU A 48 2.96 -1.57 -0.67
CA LEU A 48 1.78 -0.76 -0.92
C LEU A 48 2.16 0.66 -1.34
N ALA A 49 1.61 1.11 -2.44
CA ALA A 49 1.86 2.40 -3.07
C ALA A 49 0.54 3.17 -3.20
N PRO A 50 0.15 3.97 -2.20
CA PRO A 50 -0.90 4.96 -2.36
C PRO A 50 -0.57 5.95 -3.48
N TYR A 51 -1.56 6.28 -4.32
CA TYR A 51 -1.40 7.27 -5.40
C TYR A 51 -2.53 8.29 -5.49
N VAL A 52 -3.65 8.08 -4.78
CA VAL A 52 -4.66 9.12 -4.52
C VAL A 52 -4.87 9.20 -3.02
N ILE A 53 -4.77 10.40 -2.47
CA ILE A 53 -5.00 10.69 -1.05
C ILE A 53 -6.26 11.54 -0.94
N ASN A 54 -7.03 11.36 0.13
CA ASN A 54 -8.15 12.23 0.42
C ASN A 54 -7.67 13.67 0.69
N GLU A 55 -8.16 14.63 -0.10
CA GLU A 55 -7.83 16.06 0.01
C GLU A 55 -8.73 16.81 1.03
N GLY A 56 -9.59 16.08 1.74
CA GLY A 56 -10.44 16.63 2.80
C GLY A 56 -9.69 16.84 4.12
N SER A 57 -10.42 16.82 5.24
CA SER A 57 -9.83 17.01 6.58
C SER A 57 -9.01 15.82 7.11
N SER A 58 -8.92 14.74 6.35
CA SER A 58 -8.25 13.48 6.68
C SER A 58 -7.31 13.08 5.55
N SER A 59 -6.21 12.40 5.87
CA SER A 59 -5.13 12.08 4.93
C SER A 59 -5.03 10.58 4.63
N TYR A 60 -6.18 9.89 4.56
CA TYR A 60 -6.21 8.49 4.19
C TYR A 60 -6.07 8.29 2.68
N TRP A 61 -5.53 7.15 2.27
CA TRP A 61 -5.47 6.80 0.86
C TRP A 61 -6.85 6.42 0.31
N LEU A 62 -7.15 6.85 -0.92
CA LEU A 62 -8.37 6.50 -1.67
C LEU A 62 -8.10 5.41 -2.70
N TYR A 63 -6.92 5.49 -3.33
CA TYR A 63 -6.45 4.50 -4.28
C TYR A 63 -4.99 4.16 -4.02
N ALA A 64 -4.70 2.86 -4.08
CA ALA A 64 -3.36 2.33 -3.91
C ALA A 64 -3.13 1.14 -4.83
N GLU A 65 -1.88 0.75 -5.01
CA GLU A 65 -1.49 -0.44 -5.75
C GLU A 65 -0.30 -1.14 -5.09
N ASP A 66 -0.10 -2.41 -5.44
CA ASP A 66 1.17 -3.08 -5.22
C ASP A 66 1.63 -3.79 -6.51
N GLY A 67 2.51 -4.79 -6.41
CA GLY A 67 2.95 -5.53 -7.60
C GLY A 67 1.85 -6.35 -8.28
N SER A 68 0.77 -6.68 -7.58
CA SER A 68 -0.21 -7.68 -7.99
C SER A 68 -1.63 -7.13 -8.15
N ASN A 69 -1.99 -6.10 -7.37
CA ASN A 69 -3.36 -5.63 -7.26
C ASN A 69 -3.48 -4.11 -7.30
N TYR A 70 -4.68 -3.65 -7.64
CA TYR A 70 -5.20 -2.32 -7.37
C TYR A 70 -6.15 -2.37 -6.17
N TYR A 71 -6.16 -1.30 -5.37
CA TYR A 71 -6.97 -1.15 -4.16
C TYR A 71 -7.75 0.16 -4.16
N HIS A 72 -9.01 0.13 -3.76
CA HIS A 72 -9.84 1.31 -3.58
C HIS A 72 -10.56 1.29 -2.23
N PHE A 73 -10.39 2.33 -1.41
CA PHE A 73 -11.04 2.42 -0.10
C PHE A 73 -12.44 3.02 -0.24
N THR A 74 -13.48 2.31 0.23
CA THR A 74 -14.88 2.63 -0.12
C THR A 74 -15.61 3.53 0.89
N TYR A 75 -14.98 3.93 2.00
CA TYR A 75 -15.50 4.89 3.01
C TYR A 75 -16.91 4.59 3.60
N GLU A 76 -17.58 3.49 3.24
CA GLU A 76 -18.90 3.14 3.75
C GLU A 76 -18.83 2.43 5.11
N PRO A 77 -19.88 2.55 5.98
CA PRO A 77 -19.82 2.08 7.36
C PRO A 77 -19.64 0.55 7.42
N GLY A 78 -18.45 0.11 7.81
CA GLY A 78 -18.00 -1.29 7.68
C GLY A 78 -16.53 -1.46 7.28
N ARG A 79 -15.84 -0.33 6.96
CA ARG A 79 -14.40 -0.26 6.60
C ARG A 79 -14.03 -1.32 5.56
N GLU A 80 -14.69 -1.27 4.41
CA GLU A 80 -14.36 -2.15 3.29
C GLU A 80 -13.42 -1.47 2.29
N TYR A 81 -12.76 -2.28 1.49
CA TYR A 81 -12.03 -1.85 0.31
C TYR A 81 -12.24 -2.85 -0.81
N LEU A 82 -12.09 -2.35 -2.04
CA LEU A 82 -12.13 -3.16 -3.23
C LEU A 82 -10.71 -3.56 -3.63
N VAL A 83 -10.54 -4.82 -4.04
CA VAL A 83 -9.30 -5.36 -4.60
C VAL A 83 -9.54 -5.88 -6.02
N MET A 84 -8.67 -5.53 -6.96
CA MET A 84 -8.70 -6.03 -8.33
C MET A 84 -7.30 -6.49 -8.75
N SER A 85 -7.19 -7.67 -9.35
CA SER A 85 -5.89 -8.17 -9.80
C SER A 85 -5.43 -7.42 -11.06
N LYS A 86 -4.14 -7.04 -11.10
CA LYS A 86 -3.50 -6.46 -12.30
C LYS A 86 -3.43 -7.41 -13.49
N SER A 87 -3.68 -8.71 -13.27
CA SER A 87 -3.78 -9.69 -14.36
C SER A 87 -5.08 -9.60 -15.16
N GLN A 88 -6.09 -8.91 -14.62
CA GLN A 88 -7.39 -8.73 -15.28
C GLN A 88 -7.31 -7.64 -16.34
N HIS A 89 -7.94 -7.89 -17.49
CA HIS A 89 -8.03 -6.93 -18.59
C HIS A 89 -9.43 -6.33 -18.64
N CYS A 90 -9.59 -5.16 -18.03
CA CYS A 90 -10.88 -4.47 -17.99
C CYS A 90 -11.03 -3.49 -19.17
N PRO A 91 -12.17 -3.52 -19.89
CA PRO A 91 -12.44 -2.53 -20.92
C PRO A 91 -12.43 -1.11 -20.34
N ALA A 92 -11.76 -0.18 -21.03
CA ALA A 92 -11.63 1.23 -20.60
C ALA A 92 -11.11 1.41 -19.17
N PHE A 93 -10.17 0.54 -18.75
CA PHE A 93 -9.59 0.59 -17.41
C PHE A 93 -8.93 1.94 -17.11
N GLU A 94 -9.35 2.55 -16.01
CA GLU A 94 -8.75 3.73 -15.40
C GLU A 94 -8.47 3.45 -13.92
N LYS A 95 -7.20 3.50 -13.52
CA LYS A 95 -6.77 3.15 -12.16
C LYS A 95 -7.37 4.06 -11.06
N GLU A 96 -7.84 5.26 -11.41
CA GLU A 96 -8.41 6.25 -10.49
C GLU A 96 -9.95 6.32 -10.57
N ASP A 97 -10.57 5.41 -11.33
CA ASP A 97 -12.01 5.27 -11.42
C ASP A 97 -12.42 3.81 -11.21
N VAL A 98 -12.81 3.50 -9.97
CA VAL A 98 -13.22 2.14 -9.57
C VAL A 98 -14.41 1.60 -10.40
N ARG A 99 -15.20 2.46 -11.05
CA ARG A 99 -16.31 2.03 -11.91
C ARG A 99 -15.84 1.33 -13.19
N THR A 100 -14.58 1.56 -13.58
CA THR A 100 -13.94 0.91 -14.73
C THR A 100 -13.28 -0.42 -14.36
N TRP A 101 -13.23 -0.75 -13.07
CA TRP A 101 -12.63 -1.99 -12.58
C TRP A 101 -13.61 -3.14 -12.78
N CYS A 102 -13.10 -4.28 -13.23
CA CYS A 102 -13.88 -5.48 -13.50
C CYS A 102 -13.52 -6.58 -12.51
N HIS A 103 -14.53 -7.29 -12.01
CA HIS A 103 -14.35 -8.39 -11.04
C HIS A 103 -13.63 -7.98 -9.74
N ALA A 104 -13.74 -6.72 -9.32
CA ALA A 104 -13.22 -6.26 -8.03
C ALA A 104 -13.98 -6.94 -6.88
N GLN A 105 -13.25 -7.35 -5.85
CA GLN A 105 -13.80 -8.04 -4.67
C GLN A 105 -13.82 -7.11 -3.47
N ILE A 106 -14.89 -7.19 -2.67
CA ILE A 106 -15.04 -6.42 -1.44
C ILE A 106 -14.38 -7.18 -0.29
N HIS A 107 -13.48 -6.52 0.42
CA HIS A 107 -12.74 -7.05 1.56
C HIS A 107 -12.87 -6.11 2.74
N SER A 108 -12.84 -6.64 3.97
CA SER A 108 -12.86 -5.84 5.19
C SER A 108 -11.44 -5.41 5.57
N ALA A 109 -11.29 -4.17 5.97
CA ALA A 109 -10.03 -3.64 6.49
C ALA A 109 -9.69 -4.26 7.85
N PRO A 110 -8.41 -4.47 8.15
CA PRO A 110 -7.95 -4.97 9.45
C PRO A 110 -8.14 -3.96 10.58
#